data_AF-A0A7R9FB56-F1
#
_entry.id   AF-A0A7R9FB56-F1
#
_cell.length_a   1.000
_cell.length_b   1.000
_cell.length_c   1.000
_cell.angle_alpha   90.00
_cell.angle_beta   90.00
_cell.angle_gamma   90.00
#
_symmetry.space_group_name_H-M   'P 1'
#
loop_
_entity.id
_entity.type
_entity.pdbx_description
1 polymer ?
#
loop_
_entity_poly.entity_id
_entity_poly.type
_entity_poly.pdbx_seq_one_letter_code
_entity_poly.pdbx_strand_id
1 'polypeptide(L)' 'MIKLPVPHIKESFKPSHLLKTFLNNELGMLCQATLDGGLGYMLPVPEKTYRRLLMLQNVLVNHIAHTAGLNPKSFR' A
#
# COMPACT_ATOMS: atom_id res chain seq x y z
N MET A 1 28.19 14.04 -42.84
CA MET A 1 26.94 13.80 -42.07
C MET A 1 27.26 12.75 -41.02
N ILE A 2 27.53 13.18 -39.79
CA ILE A 2 28.11 12.35 -38.71
C ILE A 2 26.97 11.57 -38.04
N LYS A 3 27.09 10.24 -38.00
CA LYS A 3 26.11 9.34 -37.40
C LYS A 3 26.40 9.25 -35.90
N LEU A 4 25.58 9.89 -35.07
CA LEU A 4 25.66 9.79 -33.62
C LEU A 4 25.31 8.37 -33.16
N PRO A 5 26.07 7.76 -32.23
CA PRO A 5 25.72 6.47 -31.63
C PRO A 5 24.60 6.67 -30.61
N VAL A 6 23.48 6.00 -30.84
CA VAL A 6 22.35 5.94 -29.90
C VAL A 6 22.76 5.03 -28.74
N PRO A 7 22.69 5.46 -27.46
CA PRO A 7 23.03 4.59 -26.35
C PRO A 7 21.97 3.50 -26.18
N HIS A 8 22.42 2.25 -26.23
CA HIS A 8 21.67 1.07 -25.83
C HIS A 8 21.31 1.14 -24.34
N ILE A 9 20.19 1.79 -23.99
CA ILE A 9 19.61 1.76 -22.64
C ILE A 9 18.46 0.75 -22.63
N LYS A 10 18.76 -0.50 -23.00
CA LYS A 10 17.78 -1.61 -22.98
C LYS A 10 18.28 -2.79 -22.16
N GLU A 11 19.05 -2.58 -21.10
CA GLU A 11 19.48 -3.68 -20.22
C GLU A 11 20.13 -3.09 -18.97
N SER A 12 19.43 -2.98 -17.84
CA SER A 12 20.03 -3.04 -16.48
C SER A 12 19.07 -2.83 -15.31
N PHE A 13 17.82 -2.42 -15.49
CA PHE A 13 16.90 -2.40 -14.34
C PHE A 13 16.22 -3.76 -14.15
N LYS A 14 16.94 -4.72 -13.57
CA LYS A 14 16.35 -5.98 -13.09
C LYS A 14 15.64 -5.65 -11.78
N PRO A 15 14.29 -5.58 -11.73
CA PRO A 15 13.60 -5.26 -10.49
C PRO A 15 13.97 -6.32 -9.46
N SER A 16 14.40 -5.86 -8.28
CA SER A 16 14.66 -6.71 -7.12
C SER A 16 13.46 -7.65 -6.89
N HIS A 17 13.69 -8.84 -6.34
CA HIS A 17 12.61 -9.81 -6.10
C HIS A 17 11.40 -9.19 -5.39
N LEU A 18 11.62 -8.17 -4.54
CA LEU A 18 10.58 -7.37 -3.88
C LEU A 18 9.72 -6.55 -4.85
N LEU A 19 10.31 -5.90 -5.85
CA LEU A 19 9.57 -5.19 -6.89
C LEU A 19 8.80 -6.18 -7.77
N LYS A 20 9.35 -7.37 -8.04
CA LYS A 20 8.61 -8.43 -8.74
C LYS A 20 7.47 -8.98 -7.91
N THR A 21 7.59 -9.09 -6.58
CA THR A 21 6.47 -9.46 -5.70
C THR A 21 5.43 -8.34 -5.59
N PHE A 22 5.87 -7.06 -5.61
CA PHE A 22 4.96 -5.91 -5.67
C PHE A 22 4.20 -5.85 -7.01
N LEU A 23 4.88 -6.10 -8.12
CA LEU A 23 4.27 -6.22 -9.45
C LEU A 23 3.43 -7.49 -9.60
N ASN A 24 3.82 -8.62 -9.00
CA ASN A 24 3.05 -9.87 -9.05
C ASN A 24 1.78 -9.85 -8.20
N ASN A 25 1.62 -8.87 -7.30
CA ASN A 25 0.38 -8.61 -6.58
C ASN A 25 -0.58 -7.72 -7.40
N GLU A 26 -0.74 -7.99 -8.71
CA GLU A 26 -1.84 -7.48 -9.54
C GLU A 26 -3.21 -8.04 -9.11
N LEU A 27 -3.40 -8.27 -7.81
CA LEU A 27 -4.69 -8.60 -7.24
C LEU A 27 -5.39 -7.27 -6.99
N GLY A 28 -6.35 -6.99 -7.88
CA GLY A 28 -7.09 -5.74 -8.01
C GLY A 28 -7.42 -5.09 -6.68
N MET A 29 -7.12 -3.79 -6.60
CA MET A 29 -7.59 -2.91 -5.56
C MET A 29 -9.12 -3.01 -5.52
N LEU A 30 -9.69 -3.40 -4.39
CA LEU A 30 -11.14 -3.43 -4.26
C LEU A 30 -11.61 -2.02 -3.87
N CYS A 31 -12.08 -1.27 -4.87
CA CYS A 31 -12.69 0.03 -4.67
C CYS A 31 -14.15 -0.16 -4.22
N GLN A 32 -14.53 0.53 -3.15
CA GLN A 32 -15.89 0.55 -2.61
C GLN A 32 -16.40 1.98 -2.58
N ALA A 33 -17.66 2.16 -2.92
CA ALA A 33 -18.37 3.41 -2.72
C ALA A 33 -19.39 3.21 -1.60
N THR A 34 -19.37 4.09 -0.61
CA THR A 34 -20.34 4.13 0.49
C THR A 34 -21.56 4.94 0.06
N LEU A 35 -22.75 4.58 0.53
CA LEU A 35 -24.00 5.29 0.24
C LEU A 35 -23.95 6.77 0.66
N ASP A 36 -23.20 7.07 1.71
CA ASP A 36 -22.94 8.44 2.20
C ASP A 36 -21.95 9.24 1.33
N GLY A 37 -21.63 8.76 0.12
CA GLY A 37 -20.74 9.43 -0.83
C GLY A 37 -19.24 9.24 -0.56
N GLY A 38 -18.87 8.38 0.39
CA GLY A 38 -17.49 8.03 0.67
C GLY A 38 -16.90 7.06 -0.37
N LEU A 39 -15.59 7.16 -0.63
CA LEU A 39 -14.84 6.17 -1.40
C LEU A 39 -13.82 5.49 -0.50
N GLY A 40 -13.80 4.16 -0.52
CA GLY A 40 -12.87 3.32 0.22
C GLY A 40 -12.11 2.37 -0.70
N TYR A 41 -10.94 1.91 -0.25
CA TYR A 41 -10.11 0.95 -0.99
C TYR A 41 -9.59 -0.14 -0.04
N MET A 42 -9.57 -1.38 -0.52
CA MET A 42 -8.93 -2.51 0.14
C MET A 42 -7.78 -3.03 -0.73
N LEU A 43 -6.58 -3.08 -0.14
CA LEU A 43 -5.37 -3.50 -0.82
C LEU A 43 -4.80 -4.78 -0.20
N PRO A 44 -4.39 -5.77 -1.02
CA PRO A 44 -3.65 -6.93 -0.53
C PRO A 44 -2.24 -6.51 -0.11
N VAL A 45 -1.91 -6.72 1.16
CA VAL A 45 -0.62 -6.35 1.74
C VAL A 45 0.09 -7.63 2.21
N PRO A 46 1.41 -7.78 1.98
CA PRO A 46 2.15 -8.93 2.49
C PRO A 46 2.15 -8.99 4.02
N GLU A 47 2.12 -10.21 4.56
CA GLU A 47 1.90 -10.47 6.00
C GLU A 47 2.90 -9.74 6.92
N LYS A 48 4.18 -9.67 6.52
CA LYS A 48 5.22 -8.97 7.29
C LYS A 48 4.90 -7.47 7.45
N THR A 49 4.35 -6.85 6.41
CA THR A 49 3.96 -5.44 6.43
C THR A 49 2.67 -5.25 7.22
N TYR A 50 1.71 -6.17 7.08
CA TYR A 50 0.48 -6.16 7.86
C TYR A 50 0.74 -6.21 9.38
N ARG A 51 1.59 -7.15 9.86
CA ARG A 51 1.90 -7.29 11.30
C ARG A 51 2.55 -6.03 11.89
N ARG A 52 3.40 -5.34 11.11
CA ARG A 52 4.02 -4.07 11.52
C ARG A 52 2.99 -2.95 11.67
N LEU A 53 2.09 -2.82 10.68
CA LEU A 53 1.01 -1.84 10.71
C LEU A 53 0.00 -2.13 11.83
N LEU A 54 -0.26 -3.41 12.13
CA LEU A 54 -1.14 -3.81 13.23
C LEU A 54 -0.57 -3.40 14.60
N MET A 55 0.72 -3.60 14.85
CA MET A 55 1.35 -3.13 16.08
C MET A 55 1.29 -1.60 16.19
N LEU A 56 1.53 -0.89 15.10
CA LEU A 56 1.43 0.57 15.07
C LEU A 56 -0.02 1.03 15.35
N GLN A 57 -1.02 0.37 14.76
CA GLN A 57 -2.43 0.65 15.05
C GLN A 57 -2.75 0.47 16.54
N ASN A 58 -2.24 -0.58 17.18
CA ASN A 58 -2.44 -0.79 18.63
C ASN A 58 -1.87 0.36 19.47
N VAL A 59 -0.70 0.89 19.09
CA VAL A 59 -0.09 2.04 19.75
C VAL A 59 -0.96 3.29 19.54
N LEU A 60 -1.39 3.57 18.31
CA LEU A 60 -2.22 4.75 18.01
C LEU A 60 -3.56 4.72 18.75
N VAL A 61 -4.21 3.55 18.84
CA VAL A 61 -5.48 3.40 19.55
C VAL A 61 -5.35 3.76 21.03
N ASN A 62 -4.24 3.40 21.66
CA ASN A 62 -4.04 3.62 23.10
C ASN A 62 -3.51 5.03 23.43
N HIS A 63 -2.73 5.63 22.53
CA HIS A 63 -2.01 6.88 22.82
C HIS A 63 -2.64 8.15 22.25
N ILE A 64 -3.66 8.03 21.38
CA ILE A 64 -4.36 9.19 20.80
C ILE A 64 -5.72 9.34 21.48
N ALA A 65 -6.07 10.59 21.81
CA ALA A 65 -7.42 10.94 22.25
C ALA A 65 -8.37 10.87 21.04
N HIS A 66 -9.29 9.91 21.06
CA HIS A 66 -10.31 9.77 20.02
C HIS A 66 -11.48 10.71 20.26
N THR A 67 -12.00 11.30 19.20
CA THR A 67 -13.16 12.18 19.25
C THR A 67 -14.34 11.46 19.90
N ALA A 68 -15.04 12.15 20.80
CA ALA A 68 -16.14 11.60 21.60
C ALA A 68 -15.77 10.39 22.50
N GLY A 69 -14.48 10.15 22.79
CA GLY A 69 -14.04 9.06 23.67
C GLY A 69 -14.28 7.66 23.10
N LEU A 70 -14.53 7.56 21.80
CA LEU A 70 -14.84 6.31 21.13
C LEU A 70 -13.58 5.44 21.01
N ASN A 71 -13.73 4.13 21.21
CA ASN A 71 -12.64 3.19 20.97
C ASN A 71 -12.70 2.71 19.50
N PRO A 72 -11.75 3.10 18.64
CA PRO A 72 -11.74 2.68 17.24
C PRO A 72 -11.52 1.17 17.04
N LYS A 73 -11.06 0.42 18.06
CA LYS A 73 -11.07 -1.05 18.01
C LYS A 73 -12.45 -1.66 18.17
N SER A 74 -13.36 -0.99 18.87
CA SER A 74 -14.73 -1.47 19.07
C SER A 74 -15.68 -1.04 17.97
N PHE A 75 -15.30 -0.04 17.18
CA PHE A 75 -16.08 0.49 16.06
C PHE A 75 -15.87 -0.30 14.75
N ARG A 76 -14.83 -1.13 14.68
CA ARG A 76 -14.32 -1.76 13.46
C ARG A 76 -14.48 -3.27 13.52
#